data_AF-A0A380KQZ5-F1
#
_entry.id   AF-A0A380KQZ5-F1
#
_cell.length_a   1.000
_cell.length_b   1.000
_cell.length_c   1.000
_cell.angle_alpha   90.00
_cell.angle_beta   90.00
_cell.angle_gamma   90.00
#
_symmetry.space_group_name_H-M   'P 1'
#
loop_
_entity.id
_entity.type
_entity.pdbx_description
1 polymer ?
#
loop_
_entity_poly.entity_id
_entity_poly.type
_entity_poly.pdbx_seq_one_letter_code
_entity_poly.pdbx_strand_id
1 'polypeptide(L)'
;MDFLPNLIADFALDENMYVFVLRQNPYMEVLSGLSEMLPVLEFDIGVRLNVALGQVWPQELEAEWSQLFRAEWELFVQTINSTEQSACKSFSQMIHENIGRNQSVSALFLTRLARTIRQFDQMEETILILWDEGAVLTKVAQKLYIHRNTLQYRLEKFYEQTGLNLKNMDDLALCRLALLS
;
A
#
# COMPACT_ATOMS: atom_id res chain seq x y z
N MET A 1 -18.92 5.18 -17.66
CA MET A 1 -18.25 4.00 -17.09
C MET A 1 -17.61 4.51 -15.83
N ASP A 2 -18.12 4.14 -14.65
CA ASP A 2 -17.59 4.69 -13.38
C ASP A 2 -16.24 4.04 -13.10
N PHE A 3 -15.18 4.80 -13.36
CA PHE A 3 -13.78 4.36 -13.31
C PHE A 3 -13.31 4.02 -11.89
N LEU A 4 -13.96 4.63 -10.88
CA LEU A 4 -13.71 4.43 -9.46
C LEU A 4 -15.07 4.23 -8.78
N PRO A 5 -15.68 3.04 -8.82
CA PRO A 5 -17.05 2.83 -8.33
C PRO A 5 -17.16 2.94 -6.81
N ASN A 6 -16.03 3.03 -6.11
CA ASN A 6 -15.91 3.26 -4.67
C ASN A 6 -15.45 4.69 -4.33
N LEU A 7 -15.45 5.63 -5.28
CA LEU A 7 -15.12 7.03 -5.01
C LEU A 7 -16.11 7.63 -4.01
N ILE A 8 -15.58 8.24 -2.94
CA ILE A 8 -16.39 8.94 -1.93
C ILE A 8 -16.23 10.45 -2.08
N ALA A 9 -15.03 10.92 -2.38
CA ALA A 9 -14.73 12.33 -2.55
C ALA A 9 -13.52 12.51 -3.45
N ASP A 10 -13.44 13.67 -4.08
CA ASP A 10 -12.30 14.11 -4.86
C ASP A 10 -12.03 15.59 -4.58
N PHE A 11 -10.76 15.98 -4.67
CA PHE A 11 -10.37 17.38 -4.57
C PHE A 11 -9.04 17.63 -5.28
N ALA A 12 -8.89 18.84 -5.82
CA ALA A 12 -7.63 19.32 -6.36
C ALA A 12 -6.77 19.89 -5.23
N LEU A 13 -5.49 19.52 -5.19
CA LEU A 13 -4.49 20.17 -4.33
C LEU A 13 -3.88 21.39 -5.03
N ASP A 14 -3.72 21.31 -6.36
CA ASP A 14 -3.33 22.40 -7.25
C ASP A 14 -3.85 22.15 -8.68
N GLU A 15 -3.39 22.92 -9.67
CA GLU A 15 -3.83 22.84 -11.07
C GLU A 15 -3.54 21.48 -11.75
N ASN A 16 -2.53 20.75 -11.27
CA ASN A 16 -2.03 19.52 -11.89
C ASN A 16 -2.20 18.28 -10.98
N MET A 17 -2.67 18.47 -9.75
CA MET A 17 -2.68 17.42 -8.74
C MET A 17 -4.07 17.20 -8.16
N TYR A 18 -4.56 15.98 -8.36
CA TYR A 18 -5.88 15.54 -7.94
C TYR A 18 -5.77 14.40 -6.95
N VAL A 19 -6.60 14.46 -5.91
CA VAL A 19 -6.71 13.41 -4.89
C VAL A 19 -8.09 12.80 -4.99
N PHE A 20 -8.12 11.47 -5.03
CA PHE A 20 -9.33 10.67 -5.02
C PHE A 20 -9.39 9.88 -3.72
N VAL A 21 -10.44 10.09 -2.93
CA VAL A 21 -10.70 9.37 -1.69
C VAL A 21 -11.65 8.22 -1.99
N LEU A 22 -11.12 7.01 -1.86
CA LEU A 22 -11.85 5.78 -2.16
C LEU A 22 -12.31 5.09 -0.88
N ARG A 23 -13.52 4.50 -0.92
CA ARG A 23 -13.93 3.52 0.08
C ARG A 23 -13.12 2.25 -0.15
N GLN A 24 -12.35 1.82 0.83
CA GLN A 24 -11.63 0.55 0.71
C GLN A 24 -12.61 -0.61 0.45
N ASN A 25 -12.26 -1.45 -0.52
CA ASN A 25 -12.99 -2.66 -0.86
C ASN A 25 -11.98 -3.78 -1.18
N PRO A 26 -11.95 -4.89 -0.44
CA PRO A 26 -10.99 -5.98 -0.66
C PRO A 26 -11.14 -6.67 -2.02
N TYR A 27 -12.29 -6.51 -2.68
CA TYR A 27 -12.56 -7.11 -3.99
C TYR A 27 -12.20 -6.20 -5.17
N MET A 28 -11.61 -5.02 -4.90
CA MET A 28 -11.22 -4.07 -5.93
C MET A 28 -9.70 -3.87 -5.93
N GLU A 29 -9.04 -4.33 -6.99
CA GLU A 29 -7.65 -3.99 -7.24
C GLU A 29 -7.56 -2.66 -7.98
N VAL A 30 -7.65 -1.56 -7.23
CA VAL A 30 -7.62 -0.20 -7.79
C VAL A 30 -6.37 0.02 -8.65
N LEU A 31 -5.20 -0.37 -8.15
CA LEU A 31 -3.95 -0.09 -8.85
C LEU A 31 -3.82 -0.83 -10.18
N SER A 32 -4.26 -2.10 -10.28
CA SER A 32 -4.18 -2.86 -11.54
C SER A 32 -5.15 -2.29 -12.56
N GLY A 33 -6.40 -2.01 -12.18
CA GLY A 33 -7.38 -1.35 -13.05
C GLY A 33 -6.91 0.02 -13.55
N LEU A 34 -6.33 0.85 -12.67
CA LEU A 34 -5.75 2.13 -13.04
C LEU A 34 -4.57 1.98 -14.00
N SER A 35 -3.69 1.01 -13.76
CA SER A 35 -2.52 0.74 -14.61
C SER A 35 -2.90 0.30 -16.02
N GLU A 36 -3.92 -0.55 -16.15
CA GLU A 36 -4.42 -1.00 -17.45
C GLU A 36 -5.05 0.13 -18.27
N MET A 37 -5.70 1.08 -17.61
CA MET A 37 -6.40 2.18 -18.26
C MET A 37 -5.55 3.45 -18.43
N LEU A 38 -4.42 3.56 -17.74
CA LEU A 38 -3.53 4.72 -17.81
C LEU A 38 -3.21 5.14 -19.26
N PRO A 39 -2.84 4.23 -20.18
CA PRO A 39 -2.51 4.63 -21.56
C PRO A 39 -3.70 5.21 -22.33
N VAL A 40 -4.93 4.75 -22.03
CA VAL A 40 -6.16 5.26 -22.66
C VAL A 40 -6.47 6.66 -22.15
N LEU A 41 -6.36 6.87 -20.83
CA LEU A 41 -6.55 8.19 -20.24
C LEU A 41 -5.55 9.21 -20.75
N GLU A 42 -4.27 8.83 -20.85
CA GLU A 42 -3.23 9.71 -21.39
C GLU A 42 -3.47 10.06 -22.86
N PHE A 43 -3.95 9.09 -23.65
CA PHE A 43 -4.32 9.32 -25.04
C PHE A 43 -5.49 10.30 -25.18
N ASP A 44 -6.54 10.12 -24.38
CA ASP A 44 -7.75 10.95 -24.44
C ASP A 44 -7.52 12.37 -23.91
N ILE A 45 -6.72 12.53 -22.86
CA ILE A 45 -6.43 13.83 -22.23
C ILE A 45 -5.25 14.55 -22.92
N GLY A 46 -4.36 13.80 -23.58
CA GLY A 46 -3.19 14.35 -24.26
C GLY A 46 -2.05 14.77 -23.33
N VAL A 47 -2.04 14.31 -22.08
CA VAL A 47 -1.00 14.59 -21.08
C VAL A 47 -0.52 13.31 -20.42
N ARG A 48 0.70 13.34 -19.89
CA ARG A 48 1.23 12.25 -19.07
C ARG A 48 0.67 12.31 -17.66
N LEU A 49 0.36 11.15 -17.10
CA LEU A 49 -0.20 11.00 -15.77
C LEU A 49 0.71 10.15 -14.88
N ASN A 50 0.88 10.61 -13.65
CA ASN A 50 1.47 9.80 -12.58
C ASN A 50 0.41 9.56 -11.52
N VAL A 51 0.25 8.29 -11.16
CA VAL A 51 -0.77 7.86 -10.21
C VAL A 51 -0.06 7.14 -9.07
N ALA A 52 -0.38 7.55 -7.84
CA ALA A 52 0.03 6.82 -6.66
C ALA A 52 -1.18 6.35 -5.88
N LEU A 53 -1.13 5.08 -5.45
CA LEU A 53 -2.06 4.55 -4.49
C LEU A 53 -1.45 4.69 -3.09
N GLY A 54 -2.10 5.49 -2.25
CA GLY A 54 -1.72 5.68 -0.86
C GLY A 54 -1.96 4.45 0.02
N GLN A 55 -1.52 4.54 1.27
CA GLN A 55 -1.68 3.48 2.25
C GLN A 55 -3.06 3.54 2.91
N VAL A 56 -3.67 2.37 3.14
CA VAL A 56 -4.83 2.30 4.03
C VAL A 56 -4.33 2.25 5.47
N TRP A 57 -4.64 3.30 6.22
CA TRP A 57 -4.36 3.36 7.64
C TRP A 57 -5.58 2.93 8.46
N PRO A 58 -5.40 2.02 9.45
CA PRO A 58 -6.48 1.62 10.34
C PRO A 58 -7.10 2.79 11.10
N GLN A 59 -8.34 2.60 11.58
CA GLN A 59 -9.09 3.62 12.32
C GLN A 59 -8.39 4.01 13.64
N GLU A 60 -7.60 3.13 14.21
CA GLU A 60 -6.79 3.39 15.41
C GLU A 60 -5.79 4.54 15.19
N LEU A 61 -5.47 4.86 13.93
CA LEU A 61 -4.58 5.94 13.53
C LEU A 61 -5.32 7.22 13.11
N GLU A 62 -6.63 7.32 13.32
CA GLU A 62 -7.47 8.44 12.86
C GLU A 62 -6.91 9.81 13.27
N ALA A 63 -6.43 9.93 14.52
CA ALA A 63 -5.82 11.16 15.03
C ALA A 63 -4.51 11.55 14.29
N GLU A 64 -3.87 10.60 13.61
CA GLU A 64 -2.62 10.77 12.87
C GLU A 64 -2.84 10.85 11.34
N TRP A 65 -4.06 10.59 10.83
CA TRP A 65 -4.34 10.55 9.39
C TRP A 65 -3.91 11.82 8.66
N SER A 66 -4.12 13.00 9.25
CA SER A 66 -3.66 14.25 8.64
C SER A 66 -2.13 14.34 8.50
N GLN A 67 -1.39 13.80 9.46
CA GLN A 67 0.07 13.75 9.40
C GLN A 67 0.54 12.70 8.38
N LEU A 68 -0.09 11.52 8.39
CA LEU A 68 0.24 10.42 7.47
C LEU A 68 -0.03 10.80 6.02
N PHE A 69 -1.18 11.41 5.74
CA PHE A 69 -1.51 11.91 4.40
C PHE A 69 -0.49 12.94 3.90
N ARG A 70 -0.06 13.89 4.75
CA ARG A 70 0.99 14.86 4.37
C ARG A 70 2.33 14.20 4.08
N ALA A 71 2.69 13.18 4.86
CA ALA A 71 3.92 12.42 4.63
C ALA A 71 3.83 11.59 3.33
N GLU A 72 2.65 11.02 3.02
CA GLU A 72 2.43 10.26 1.79
C GLU A 72 2.49 11.17 0.57
N TRP A 73 1.94 12.37 0.70
CA TRP A 73 2.05 13.41 -0.29
C TRP A 73 3.52 13.78 -0.57
N GLU A 74 4.31 14.01 0.47
CA GLU A 74 5.74 14.29 0.33
C GLU A 74 6.48 13.16 -0.40
N LEU A 75 6.17 11.90 -0.04
CA LEU A 75 6.70 10.72 -0.70
C LEU A 75 6.29 10.65 -2.18
N PHE A 76 5.03 10.95 -2.49
CA PHE A 76 4.53 10.95 -3.86
C PHE A 76 5.25 11.99 -4.73
N VAL A 77 5.35 13.23 -4.24
CA VAL A 77 6.06 14.32 -4.94
C VAL A 77 7.52 13.95 -5.22
N GLN A 78 8.20 13.32 -4.26
CA GLN A 78 9.57 12.84 -4.46
C GLN A 78 9.65 11.73 -5.51
N THR A 79 8.68 10.83 -5.50
CA THR A 79 8.62 9.73 -6.45
C THR A 79 8.42 10.22 -7.89
N ILE A 80 7.44 11.11 -8.13
CA ILE A 80 7.17 11.65 -9.47
C ILE A 80 8.35 12.48 -9.99
N ASN A 81 9.03 13.24 -9.13
CA ASN A 81 10.18 14.06 -9.53
C ASN A 81 11.40 13.22 -9.94
N SER A 82 11.43 11.94 -9.59
CA SER A 82 12.49 11.01 -9.96
C SER A 82 12.09 10.00 -11.03
N THR A 83 10.84 10.05 -11.52
CA THR A 83 10.32 9.12 -12.52
C THR A 83 10.24 9.81 -13.89
N GLU A 84 10.92 9.26 -14.89
CA GLU A 84 10.95 9.85 -16.25
C GLU A 84 9.73 9.49 -17.11
N GLN A 85 8.97 8.47 -16.71
CA GLN A 85 7.82 7.91 -17.42
C GLN A 85 6.58 7.93 -16.55
N SER A 86 5.42 7.98 -17.20
CA SER A 86 4.13 7.80 -16.55
C SER A 86 4.09 6.48 -15.79
N ALA A 87 3.66 6.51 -14.54
CA ALA A 87 3.63 5.32 -13.70
C ALA A 87 2.42 5.31 -12.77
N CYS A 88 1.84 4.12 -12.59
CA CYS A 88 0.99 3.79 -11.46
C CYS A 88 1.85 3.08 -10.41
N LYS A 89 1.97 3.66 -9.20
CA LYS A 89 2.80 3.11 -8.12
C LYS A 89 1.99 2.83 -6.86
N SER A 90 2.27 1.69 -6.23
CA SER A 90 1.74 1.39 -4.89
C SER A 90 2.51 2.16 -3.82
N PHE A 91 1.90 2.31 -2.64
CA PHE A 91 2.57 2.84 -1.45
C PHE A 91 3.88 2.11 -1.16
N SER A 92 3.86 0.78 -1.18
CA SER A 92 5.06 -0.04 -0.97
C SER A 92 6.14 0.31 -1.97
N GLN A 93 5.85 0.34 -3.28
CA GLN A 93 6.84 0.68 -4.30
C GLN A 93 7.48 2.06 -4.08
N MET A 94 6.66 3.07 -3.76
CA MET A 94 7.17 4.41 -3.47
C MET A 94 8.14 4.43 -2.28
N ILE A 95 7.86 3.66 -1.22
CA ILE A 95 8.77 3.53 -0.07
C ILE A 95 10.08 2.87 -0.48
N HIS A 96 10.04 1.76 -1.22
CA HIS A 96 11.24 1.03 -1.62
C HIS A 96 12.18 1.89 -2.47
N GLU A 97 11.63 2.71 -3.36
CA GLU A 97 12.41 3.62 -4.21
C GLU A 97 13.03 4.79 -3.44
N ASN A 98 12.45 5.21 -2.32
CA ASN A 98 12.82 6.43 -1.62
C ASN A 98 13.36 6.24 -0.19
N ILE A 99 13.46 4.99 0.29
CA ILE A 99 13.87 4.67 1.66
C ILE A 99 15.17 5.35 2.11
N GLY A 100 16.15 5.48 1.20
CA GLY A 100 17.43 6.15 1.49
C GLY A 100 17.40 7.67 1.39
N ARG A 101 16.39 8.24 0.71
CA ARG A 101 16.30 9.68 0.41
C ARG A 101 15.53 10.45 1.48
N ASN A 102 14.55 9.81 2.12
CA ASN A 102 13.70 10.47 3.11
C ASN A 102 13.51 9.63 4.38
N GLN A 103 14.62 9.44 5.11
CA GLN A 103 14.68 8.55 6.26
C GLN A 103 13.65 8.90 7.35
N SER A 104 13.37 10.18 7.57
CA SER A 104 12.38 10.61 8.58
C SER A 104 10.95 10.22 8.19
N VAL A 105 10.56 10.42 6.93
CA VAL A 105 9.24 10.03 6.41
C VAL A 105 9.10 8.51 6.36
N SER A 106 10.13 7.80 5.88
CA SER A 106 10.13 6.33 5.90
C SER A 106 10.03 5.79 7.34
N ALA A 107 10.79 6.33 8.29
CA ALA A 107 10.73 5.91 9.69
C ALA A 107 9.35 6.15 10.32
N LEU A 108 8.68 7.26 9.99
CA LEU A 108 7.30 7.53 10.40
C LEU A 108 6.40 6.38 9.99
N PHE A 109 6.39 6.01 8.70
CA PHE A 109 5.55 4.94 8.18
C PHE A 109 5.89 3.58 8.76
N LEU A 110 7.17 3.20 8.79
CA LEU A 110 7.61 1.92 9.33
C LEU A 110 7.18 1.75 10.80
N THR A 111 7.31 2.81 11.60
CA THR A 111 6.85 2.80 12.99
C THR A 111 5.33 2.58 13.09
N ARG A 112 4.54 3.24 12.25
CA ARG A 112 3.07 3.08 12.26
C ARG A 112 2.66 1.71 11.78
N LEU A 113 3.26 1.20 10.71
CA LEU A 113 3.03 -0.15 10.20
C LEU A 113 3.41 -1.22 11.22
N ALA A 114 4.55 -1.08 11.91
CA ALA A 114 4.96 -2.02 12.95
C ALA A 114 3.94 -2.05 14.10
N ARG A 115 3.45 -0.88 14.54
CA ARG A 115 2.37 -0.80 15.54
C ARG A 115 1.10 -1.47 15.03
N THR A 116 0.68 -1.19 13.80
CA THR A 116 -0.48 -1.83 13.16
C THR A 116 -0.31 -3.34 13.13
N ILE A 117 0.79 -3.87 12.60
CA ILE A 117 1.07 -5.31 12.51
C ILE A 117 0.95 -5.98 13.89
N ARG A 118 1.53 -5.36 14.93
CA ARG A 118 1.50 -5.90 16.31
C ARG A 118 0.12 -5.91 16.95
N GLN A 119 -0.84 -5.14 16.43
CA GLN A 119 -2.24 -5.19 16.89
C GLN A 119 -3.00 -6.39 16.33
N PHE A 120 -2.53 -6.99 15.24
CA PHE A 120 -3.13 -8.20 14.69
C PHE A 120 -2.56 -9.44 15.37
N ASP A 121 -3.45 -10.28 15.87
CA ASP A 121 -3.08 -11.53 16.52
C ASP A 121 -2.20 -12.40 15.61
N GLN A 122 -1.03 -12.78 16.13
CA GLN A 122 -0.03 -13.62 15.46
C GLN A 122 0.46 -13.12 14.08
N MET A 123 0.21 -11.86 13.72
CA MET A 123 0.56 -11.35 12.40
C MET A 123 2.06 -11.10 12.24
N GLU A 124 2.73 -10.63 13.28
CA GLU A 124 4.20 -10.46 13.28
C GLU A 124 4.89 -11.79 12.96
N GLU A 125 4.58 -12.86 13.70
CA GLU A 125 5.11 -14.20 13.42
C GLU A 125 4.76 -14.69 12.01
N THR A 126 3.52 -14.42 11.55
CA THR A 126 3.07 -14.79 10.20
C THR A 126 3.93 -14.12 9.12
N ILE A 127 4.22 -12.82 9.25
CA ILE A 127 5.05 -12.06 8.30
C ILE A 127 6.48 -12.59 8.30
N LEU A 128 7.05 -12.89 9.47
CA LEU A 128 8.41 -13.43 9.58
C LEU A 128 8.53 -14.78 8.86
N ILE A 129 7.58 -15.69 9.09
CA ILE A 129 7.58 -17.01 8.45
C ILE A 129 7.27 -16.90 6.95
N LEU A 130 6.37 -16.01 6.54
CA LEU A 130 6.12 -15.71 5.13
C LEU A 130 7.40 -15.29 4.42
N TRP A 131 8.18 -14.38 5.03
CA TRP A 131 9.45 -13.94 4.49
C TRP A 131 10.44 -15.08 4.36
N ASP A 132 10.64 -15.86 5.42
CA ASP A 132 11.61 -16.96 5.47
C ASP A 132 11.27 -18.10 4.49
N GLU A 133 9.98 -18.33 4.23
CA GLU A 133 9.50 -19.36 3.29
C GLU A 133 9.26 -18.84 1.87
N GLY A 134 9.65 -17.59 1.56
CA GLY A 134 9.48 -17.00 0.22
C GLY A 134 8.01 -16.93 -0.21
N ALA A 135 7.12 -16.57 0.72
CA ALA A 135 5.67 -16.50 0.56
C ALA A 135 4.97 -17.81 0.14
N VAL A 136 5.61 -18.98 0.36
CA VAL A 136 5.00 -20.29 0.05
C VAL A 136 3.99 -20.68 1.14
N LEU A 137 2.72 -20.34 0.92
CA LEU A 137 1.63 -20.49 1.91
C LEU A 137 1.50 -21.90 2.52
N THR A 138 1.78 -22.96 1.76
CA THR A 138 1.72 -24.33 2.28
C THR A 138 2.77 -24.60 3.35
N LYS A 139 4.01 -24.12 3.16
CA LYS A 139 5.09 -24.25 4.13
C LYS A 139 4.87 -23.35 5.35
N VAL A 140 4.35 -22.15 5.12
CA VAL A 140 4.01 -21.20 6.19
C VAL A 140 2.94 -21.77 7.11
N ALA A 141 1.85 -22.32 6.54
CA ALA A 141 0.79 -22.95 7.32
C ALA A 141 1.31 -24.14 8.16
N GLN A 142 2.22 -24.96 7.59
CA GLN A 142 2.88 -26.04 8.31
C GLN A 142 3.74 -25.52 9.47
N LYS A 143 4.55 -24.48 9.26
CA LYS A 143 5.40 -23.87 10.31
C LYS A 143 4.60 -23.20 11.42
N LEU A 144 3.48 -22.57 11.08
CA LEU A 144 2.56 -21.97 12.05
C LEU A 144 1.66 -23.01 12.75
N TYR A 145 1.72 -24.29 12.35
CA TYR A 145 0.83 -25.34 12.84
C TYR A 145 -0.67 -25.02 12.67
N ILE A 146 -1.03 -24.31 11.60
CA ILE A 146 -2.42 -23.96 11.26
C ILE A 146 -2.82 -24.52 9.90
N HIS A 147 -4.13 -24.58 9.66
CA HIS A 147 -4.64 -24.95 8.35
C HIS A 147 -4.41 -23.82 7.32
N ARG A 148 -4.21 -24.18 6.04
CA ARG A 148 -4.03 -23.20 4.94
C ARG A 148 -5.16 -22.18 4.86
N ASN A 149 -6.40 -22.60 5.08
CA ASN A 149 -7.56 -21.70 5.08
C ASN A 149 -7.52 -20.70 6.24
N THR A 150 -7.03 -21.12 7.41
CA THR A 150 -6.85 -20.22 8.56
C THR A 150 -5.78 -19.18 8.28
N LEU A 151 -4.66 -19.58 7.67
CA LEU A 151 -3.64 -18.65 7.19
C LEU A 151 -4.24 -17.69 6.16
N GLN A 152 -4.95 -18.20 5.16
CA GLN A 152 -5.56 -17.37 4.13
C GLN A 152 -6.52 -16.33 4.70
N TYR A 153 -7.43 -16.74 5.59
CA TYR A 153 -8.34 -15.83 6.28
C TYR A 153 -7.60 -14.75 7.07
N ARG A 154 -6.51 -15.12 7.76
CA ARG A 154 -5.67 -14.16 8.49
C ARG A 154 -5.05 -13.12 7.55
N LEU A 155 -4.53 -13.54 6.39
CA LEU A 155 -3.96 -12.63 5.40
C LEU A 155 -5.03 -11.74 4.75
N GLU A 156 -6.20 -12.29 4.45
CA GLU A 156 -7.34 -11.55 3.90
C GLU A 156 -7.82 -10.47 4.88
N LYS A 157 -7.97 -10.80 6.17
CA LYS A 157 -8.32 -9.82 7.20
C LYS A 157 -7.29 -8.70 7.35
N PHE A 158 -6.00 -9.02 7.23
CA PHE A 158 -4.94 -8.02 7.25
C PHE A 158 -5.01 -7.09 6.03
N TYR A 159 -5.22 -7.66 4.85
CA TYR A 159 -5.39 -6.90 3.62
C TYR A 159 -6.65 -6.02 3.65
N GLU A 160 -7.76 -6.53 4.20
CA GLU A 160 -9.00 -5.77 4.38
C GLU A 160 -8.83 -4.53 5.26
N GLN A 161 -7.93 -4.57 6.25
CA GLN A 161 -7.74 -3.47 7.19
C GLN A 161 -6.57 -2.55 6.84
N THR A 162 -5.60 -3.02 6.06
CA THR A 162 -4.37 -2.26 5.74
C THR A 162 -4.14 -2.05 4.24
N GLY A 163 -4.87 -2.74 3.37
CA GLY A 163 -4.63 -2.69 1.92
C GLY A 163 -3.32 -3.33 1.48
N LEU A 164 -2.51 -3.90 2.40
CA LEU A 164 -1.25 -4.55 2.09
C LEU A 164 -1.46 -6.04 1.83
N ASN A 165 -1.17 -6.46 0.59
CA ASN A 165 -1.34 -7.84 0.18
C ASN A 165 -0.03 -8.60 0.40
N LEU A 166 0.08 -9.35 1.50
CA LEU A 166 1.28 -10.10 1.86
C LEU A 166 1.63 -11.26 0.89
N LYS A 167 0.84 -11.50 -0.16
CA LYS A 167 1.21 -12.38 -1.28
C LYS A 167 2.06 -11.66 -2.33
N ASN A 168 2.02 -10.32 -2.35
CA ASN A 168 2.88 -9.47 -3.16
C ASN A 168 4.21 -9.22 -2.41
N MET A 169 5.32 -9.30 -3.14
CA MET A 169 6.66 -9.17 -2.56
C MET A 169 6.97 -7.76 -2.08
N ASP A 170 6.49 -6.70 -2.75
CA ASP A 170 6.71 -5.31 -2.35
C ASP A 170 6.04 -5.07 -0.98
N ASP A 171 4.78 -5.50 -0.82
CA ASP A 171 4.05 -5.33 0.44
C ASP A 171 4.63 -6.17 1.58
N LEU A 172 5.03 -7.42 1.28
CA LEU A 172 5.67 -8.30 2.25
C LEU A 172 7.03 -7.74 2.71
N ALA A 173 7.85 -7.23 1.78
CA ALA A 173 9.13 -6.60 2.08
C ALA A 173 8.95 -5.33 2.93
N LEU A 174 7.97 -4.49 2.61
CA LEU A 174 7.63 -3.32 3.43
C LEU A 174 7.26 -3.72 4.86
N CYS A 175 6.39 -4.72 5.02
CA CYS A 175 5.97 -5.20 6.33
C CYS A 175 7.15 -5.80 7.11
N ARG A 176 8.01 -6.56 6.43
CA ARG A 176 9.22 -7.13 7.03
C ARG A 176 10.16 -6.03 7.53
N LEU A 177 10.37 -5.00 6.73
CA LEU A 177 11.18 -3.84 7.06
C LEU A 177 10.60 -3.08 8.25
N ALA A 178 9.28 -2.90 8.32
CA ALA A 178 8.62 -2.26 9.46
C ALA A 178 8.86 -3.02 10.77
N LEU A 179 8.95 -4.35 10.73
CA LEU A 179 9.26 -5.15 11.93
C LEU A 179 10.74 -5.08 12.35
N LEU A 180 11.62 -4.56 11.50
CA LEU A 180 13.05 -4.35 11.79
C LEU A 180 13.37 -2.92 12.28
N SER A 181 12.46 -1.96 12.05
CA SER A 181 12.65 -0.55 12.39
C SER A 181 12.51 -0.24 13.87
#